data_AF-A0A5M8RLD7-F1
#
_entry.id   AF-A0A5M8RLD7-F1
#
_cell.length_a   1.000
_cell.length_b   1.000
_cell.length_c   1.000
_cell.angle_alpha   90.00
_cell.angle_beta   90.00
_cell.angle_gamma   90.00
#
_symmetry.space_group_name_H-M   'P 1'
#
loop_
_entity.id
_entity.type
_entity.pdbx_description
1 polymer ?
#
loop_
_entity_poly.entity_id
_entity_poly.type
_entity_poly.pdbx_seq_one_letter_code
_entity_poly.pdbx_strand_id
1 'polypeptide(L)'
;MKLKSIDEKMSQFSIKSYVQKTHDENEVKDIEKSLSIDLPEDYKNFLLKYGECMIMEDDLVFPVLEDNPLADEGVMSFGFFYGLEKNRYDIRNIRDIYFDQMPEWVLPIADAEGGDQICIAVKGEKTGKIYFWDHELRNGQQDLFLIANSFNDFIQSLFVQETSEDGKDDGIVSFELDEDLLND
;
A
#
# COMPACT_ATOMS: atom_id res chain seq x y z
N MET A 1 23.28 -2.71 4.99
CA MET A 1 23.10 -1.24 4.97
C MET A 1 21.64 -0.86 4.77
N LYS A 2 20.95 -1.39 3.74
CA LYS A 2 19.51 -1.15 3.48
C LYS A 2 18.53 -1.63 4.56
N LEU A 3 18.79 -2.75 5.24
CA LEU A 3 17.88 -3.21 6.31
C LEU A 3 17.85 -2.24 7.51
N LYS A 4 19.00 -1.63 7.85
CA LYS A 4 19.04 -0.63 8.92
C LYS A 4 18.21 0.61 8.59
N SER A 5 18.21 1.06 7.32
CA SER A 5 17.42 2.22 6.92
C SER A 5 15.92 1.97 6.94
N ILE A 6 15.45 0.78 6.55
CA ILE A 6 14.04 0.41 6.69
C ILE A 6 13.63 0.45 8.16
N ASP A 7 14.42 -0.18 9.02
CA ASP A 7 14.13 -0.24 10.45
C ASP A 7 14.09 1.15 11.11
N GLU A 8 15.07 1.99 10.79
CA GLU A 8 15.14 3.38 11.25
C GLU A 8 13.91 4.18 10.80
N LYS A 9 13.47 4.02 9.55
CA LYS A 9 12.30 4.72 9.03
C LYS A 9 11.00 4.22 9.66
N MET A 10 10.79 2.90 9.69
CA MET A 10 9.59 2.30 10.28
C MET A 10 9.47 2.63 11.78
N SER A 11 10.59 2.81 12.50
CA SER A 11 10.57 3.21 13.91
C SER A 11 10.04 4.63 14.17
N GLN A 12 9.90 5.45 13.13
CA GLN A 12 9.33 6.80 13.24
C GLN A 12 7.80 6.79 13.33
N PHE A 13 7.17 5.66 12.98
CA PHE A 13 5.73 5.52 12.92
C PHE A 13 5.18 4.63 14.03
N SER A 14 3.93 4.85 14.40
CA SER A 14 3.18 3.91 15.22
C SER A 14 2.74 2.71 14.38
N ILE A 15 3.21 1.50 14.69
CA ILE A 15 2.90 0.29 13.92
C ILE A 15 2.00 -0.65 14.71
N LYS A 16 0.89 -1.06 14.10
CA LYS A 16 0.05 -2.14 14.59
C LYS A 16 0.32 -3.40 13.76
N SER A 17 0.95 -4.39 14.38
CA SER A 17 1.20 -5.69 13.76
C SER A 17 -0.01 -6.61 13.90
N TYR A 18 -0.26 -7.41 12.87
CA TYR A 18 -1.29 -8.46 12.83
C TYR A 18 -0.66 -9.85 12.68
N VAL A 19 0.67 -9.95 12.83
CA VAL A 19 1.41 -11.19 12.71
C VAL A 19 1.02 -12.16 13.82
N GLN A 20 0.53 -13.36 13.46
CA GLN A 20 0.02 -14.35 14.41
C GLN A 20 1.09 -15.38 14.81
N LYS A 21 2.09 -15.58 13.95
CA LYS A 21 3.24 -16.44 14.23
C LYS A 21 4.53 -15.83 13.68
N THR A 22 5.66 -16.19 14.28
CA THR A 22 6.96 -15.88 13.67
C THR A 22 7.10 -16.64 12.35
N HIS A 23 7.35 -15.89 11.28
CA HIS A 23 7.69 -16.43 9.97
C HIS A 23 9.21 -16.62 9.85
N ASP A 24 9.63 -17.56 9.01
CA ASP A 24 11.04 -17.84 8.77
C ASP A 24 11.38 -17.82 7.27
N GLU A 25 12.68 -17.82 6.98
CA GLU A 25 13.17 -17.77 5.61
C GLU A 25 12.74 -18.96 4.75
N ASN A 26 12.45 -20.13 5.33
CA ASN A 26 12.01 -21.29 4.55
C ASN A 26 10.61 -21.06 3.99
N GLU A 27 9.72 -20.45 4.77
CA GLU A 27 8.39 -20.08 4.30
C GLU A 27 8.45 -19.08 3.14
N VAL A 28 9.37 -18.12 3.19
CA VAL A 28 9.61 -17.18 2.09
C VAL A 28 10.18 -17.88 0.85
N LYS A 29 11.17 -18.77 1.03
CA LYS A 29 11.75 -19.57 -0.07
C LYS A 29 10.72 -20.49 -0.73
N ASP A 30 9.80 -21.05 0.04
CA ASP A 30 8.69 -21.87 -0.47
C ASP A 30 7.71 -21.03 -1.31
N ILE A 31 7.48 -19.77 -0.92
CA ILE A 31 6.67 -18.82 -1.71
C ILE A 31 7.38 -18.47 -3.02
N GLU A 32 8.66 -18.08 -2.97
CA GLU A 32 9.47 -17.80 -4.18
C GLU A 32 9.41 -18.98 -5.15
N LYS A 33 9.61 -20.21 -4.65
CA LYS A 33 9.57 -21.43 -5.44
C LYS A 33 8.17 -21.74 -6.00
N SER A 34 7.13 -21.67 -5.18
CA SER A 34 5.77 -22.03 -5.58
C SER A 34 5.19 -21.06 -6.61
N LEU A 35 5.50 -19.78 -6.48
CA LEU A 35 5.06 -18.74 -7.41
C LEU A 35 6.02 -18.55 -8.59
N SER A 36 7.19 -19.17 -8.55
CA SER A 36 8.29 -18.99 -9.51
C SER A 36 8.67 -17.51 -9.66
N ILE A 37 8.93 -16.86 -8.53
CA ILE A 37 9.25 -15.43 -8.41
C ILE A 37 10.55 -15.22 -7.64
N ASP A 38 11.16 -14.05 -7.81
CA ASP A 38 12.33 -13.62 -7.04
C ASP A 38 11.95 -12.40 -6.18
N LEU A 39 11.98 -12.56 -4.86
CA LEU A 39 11.69 -11.46 -3.93
C LEU A 39 12.99 -10.71 -3.58
N PRO A 40 12.99 -9.37 -3.70
CA PRO A 40 14.11 -8.55 -3.26
C PRO A 40 14.45 -8.78 -1.79
N GLU A 41 15.75 -8.78 -1.48
CA GLU A 41 16.27 -9.08 -0.15
C GLU A 41 15.75 -8.12 0.93
N ASP A 42 15.59 -6.84 0.59
CA ASP A 42 15.03 -5.85 1.52
C ASP A 42 13.55 -6.11 1.84
N TYR A 43 12.74 -6.48 0.83
CA TYR A 43 11.35 -6.88 1.05
C TYR A 43 11.22 -8.18 1.85
N LYS A 44 12.04 -9.20 1.59
CA LYS A 44 12.03 -10.44 2.39
C LYS A 44 12.31 -10.18 3.87
N ASN A 45 13.30 -9.36 4.16
CA ASN A 45 13.62 -8.99 5.54
C ASN A 45 12.51 -8.18 6.20
N PHE A 46 11.85 -7.28 5.46
CA PHE A 46 10.68 -6.57 5.94
C PHE A 46 9.53 -7.54 6.26
N LEU A 47 9.22 -8.46 5.36
CA LEU A 47 8.14 -9.43 5.51
C LEU A 47 8.34 -10.33 6.74
N LEU A 48 9.58 -10.76 7.01
CA LEU A 48 9.91 -11.56 8.19
C LEU A 48 9.85 -10.78 9.51
N LYS A 49 10.10 -9.47 9.47
CA LYS A 49 10.19 -8.64 10.68
C LYS A 49 8.87 -7.94 11.03
N TYR A 50 8.25 -7.31 10.05
CA TYR A 50 7.04 -6.50 10.20
C TYR A 50 5.79 -7.28 9.78
N GLY A 51 5.91 -8.07 8.71
CA GLY A 51 4.83 -8.90 8.18
C GLY A 51 3.58 -8.10 7.85
N GLU A 52 2.41 -8.70 8.15
CA GLU A 52 1.12 -8.04 8.03
C GLU A 52 1.00 -6.91 9.08
N CYS A 53 0.97 -5.65 8.64
CA CYS A 53 0.94 -4.52 9.55
C CYS A 53 0.28 -3.26 8.97
N MET A 54 -0.27 -2.45 9.88
CA MET A 54 -0.80 -1.12 9.60
C MET A 54 0.10 -0.08 10.23
N ILE A 55 0.40 0.98 9.48
CA ILE A 55 0.97 2.20 10.05
C ILE A 55 -0.21 3.06 10.53
N MET A 56 -0.20 3.41 11.81
CA MET A 56 -1.29 4.09 12.52
C MET A 56 -1.06 5.60 12.52
N GLU A 57 -0.76 6.16 11.35
CA GLU A 57 -0.67 7.61 11.14
C GLU A 57 -1.83 8.03 10.24
N ASP A 58 -2.47 9.14 10.59
CA ASP A 58 -3.44 9.77 9.70
C ASP A 58 -2.70 10.38 8.50
N ASP A 59 -3.31 10.36 7.31
CA ASP A 59 -2.77 10.97 6.08
C ASP A 59 -1.34 10.51 5.72
N LEU A 60 -1.07 9.21 5.89
CA LEU A 60 0.19 8.61 5.42
C LEU A 60 0.17 8.47 3.89
N VAL A 61 1.12 9.13 3.24
CA VAL A 61 1.21 9.21 1.78
C VAL A 61 2.58 8.79 1.24
N PHE A 62 2.65 8.59 -0.07
CA PHE A 62 3.89 8.43 -0.83
C PHE A 62 3.85 9.23 -2.14
N PRO A 63 5.02 9.69 -2.65
CA PRO A 63 5.09 10.40 -3.92
C PRO A 63 4.99 9.48 -5.13
N VAL A 64 4.48 10.00 -6.24
CA VAL A 64 4.55 9.32 -7.56
C VAL A 64 5.83 9.68 -8.30
N LEU A 65 6.36 8.75 -9.11
CA LEU A 65 7.51 9.04 -10.02
C LEU A 65 7.07 9.22 -11.48
N GLU A 66 5.87 8.75 -11.82
CA GLU A 66 5.25 8.90 -13.13
C GLU A 66 3.93 9.65 -12.96
N ASP A 67 3.50 10.36 -14.01
CA ASP A 67 2.22 11.08 -13.99
C ASP A 67 1.06 10.09 -13.80
N ASN A 68 0.30 10.28 -12.73
CA ASN A 68 -0.81 9.43 -12.34
C ASN A 68 -2.06 10.31 -12.11
N PRO A 69 -3.17 10.09 -12.84
CA PRO A 69 -4.40 10.88 -12.69
C PRO A 69 -5.02 10.87 -11.29
N LEU A 70 -4.74 9.84 -10.48
CA LEU A 70 -5.23 9.72 -9.11
C LEU A 70 -4.36 10.44 -8.08
N ALA A 71 -3.15 10.88 -8.47
CA ALA A 71 -2.28 11.58 -7.54
C ALA A 71 -2.78 13.00 -7.27
N ASP A 72 -2.95 13.33 -5.99
CA ASP A 72 -3.25 14.69 -5.54
C ASP A 72 -1.95 15.37 -5.14
N GLU A 73 -1.67 16.54 -5.71
CA GLU A 73 -0.40 17.28 -5.52
C GLU A 73 0.88 16.41 -5.68
N GLY A 74 0.82 15.34 -6.48
CA GLY A 74 1.93 14.42 -6.72
C GLY A 74 2.13 13.34 -5.65
N VAL A 75 1.15 13.12 -4.78
CA VAL A 75 1.16 12.07 -3.75
C VAL A 75 -0.10 11.21 -3.80
N MET A 76 -0.05 10.04 -3.17
CA MET A 76 -1.18 9.12 -3.02
C MET A 76 -1.19 8.51 -1.61
N SER A 77 -2.38 8.15 -1.13
CA SER A 77 -2.60 7.54 0.18
C SER A 77 -2.05 6.12 0.27
N PHE A 78 -1.52 5.77 1.44
CA PHE A 78 -1.08 4.43 1.78
C PHE A 78 -2.05 3.76 2.75
N GLY A 79 -2.45 2.52 2.46
CA GLY A 79 -3.29 1.73 3.35
C GLY A 79 -2.49 0.83 4.28
N PHE A 80 -2.20 -0.38 3.81
CA PHE A 80 -1.87 -1.51 4.69
C PHE A 80 -0.91 -2.52 4.07
N PHE A 81 0.12 -2.96 4.80
CA PHE A 81 1.03 -4.00 4.31
C PHE A 81 0.44 -5.41 4.47
N TYR A 82 0.49 -6.18 3.38
CA TYR A 82 0.13 -7.59 3.36
C TYR A 82 1.22 -8.47 3.98
N GLY A 83 0.84 -9.66 4.44
CA GLY A 83 1.75 -10.59 5.11
C GLY A 83 1.57 -12.04 4.69
N LEU A 84 1.88 -12.95 5.61
CA LEU A 84 1.97 -14.40 5.37
C LEU A 84 1.02 -15.22 6.26
N GLU A 85 0.01 -14.58 6.83
CA GLU A 85 -0.86 -15.13 7.88
C GLU A 85 -1.89 -16.16 7.39
N LYS A 86 -1.91 -16.49 6.08
CA LYS A 86 -2.91 -17.39 5.46
C LYS A 86 -4.35 -16.91 5.65
N ASN A 87 -4.54 -15.60 5.78
CA ASN A 87 -5.83 -14.93 5.86
C ASN A 87 -6.10 -14.18 4.54
N ARG A 88 -7.14 -13.33 4.49
CA ARG A 88 -7.49 -12.57 3.27
C ARG A 88 -6.42 -11.57 2.79
N TYR A 89 -5.50 -11.17 3.67
CA TYR A 89 -4.40 -10.22 3.41
C TYR A 89 -3.06 -10.92 3.22
N ASP A 90 -3.09 -12.23 3.01
CA ASP A 90 -1.92 -12.99 2.60
C ASP A 90 -1.54 -12.64 1.15
N ILE A 91 -0.27 -12.33 0.90
CA ILE A 91 0.22 -11.97 -0.45
C ILE A 91 -0.11 -13.03 -1.51
N ARG A 92 -0.20 -14.31 -1.13
CA ARG A 92 -0.59 -15.41 -2.03
C ARG A 92 -2.06 -15.28 -2.43
N ASN A 93 -2.92 -15.00 -1.45
CA ASN A 93 -4.35 -14.85 -1.66
C ASN A 93 -4.66 -13.57 -2.45
N ILE A 94 -4.02 -12.45 -2.12
CA ILE A 94 -4.20 -11.19 -2.87
C ILE A 94 -3.72 -11.35 -4.32
N ARG A 95 -2.57 -11.98 -4.54
CA ARG A 95 -2.10 -12.33 -5.89
C ARG A 95 -3.16 -13.12 -6.66
N ASP A 96 -3.73 -14.17 -6.06
CA ASP A 96 -4.69 -15.03 -6.73
C ASP A 96 -6.00 -14.29 -7.05
N ILE A 97 -6.42 -13.33 -6.21
CA ILE A 97 -7.58 -12.45 -6.47
C ILE A 97 -7.36 -11.59 -7.73
N TYR A 98 -6.15 -11.04 -7.89
CA TYR A 98 -5.83 -10.12 -8.99
C TYR A 98 -5.05 -10.79 -10.15
N PHE A 99 -4.90 -12.11 -10.14
CA PHE A 99 -4.03 -12.84 -11.06
C PHE A 99 -4.35 -12.57 -12.54
N ASP A 100 -5.65 -12.52 -12.89
CA ASP A 100 -6.09 -12.29 -14.26
C ASP A 100 -6.09 -10.80 -14.68
N GLN A 101 -5.85 -9.89 -13.72
CA GLN A 101 -5.93 -8.43 -13.92
C GLN A 101 -4.55 -7.78 -13.97
N MET A 102 -3.57 -8.38 -13.27
CA MET A 102 -2.21 -7.86 -13.19
C MET A 102 -1.24 -8.69 -14.04
N PRO A 103 -0.17 -8.07 -14.57
CA PRO A 103 0.91 -8.83 -15.18
C PRO A 103 1.59 -9.79 -14.20
N GLU A 104 1.94 -11.01 -14.63
CA GLU A 104 2.59 -12.02 -13.77
C GLU A 104 3.97 -11.62 -13.19
N TRP A 105 4.55 -10.51 -13.66
CA TRP A 105 5.84 -10.01 -13.19
C TRP A 105 5.71 -9.11 -11.95
N VAL A 106 4.50 -8.78 -11.51
CA VAL A 106 4.26 -8.05 -10.25
C VAL A 106 3.61 -8.94 -9.19
N LEU A 107 3.81 -8.56 -7.94
CA LEU A 107 3.15 -9.13 -6.77
C LEU A 107 2.58 -7.98 -5.92
N PRO A 108 1.29 -8.00 -5.57
CA PRO A 108 0.72 -7.07 -4.59
C PRO A 108 1.33 -7.28 -3.20
N ILE A 109 1.75 -6.19 -2.57
CA ILE A 109 2.42 -6.20 -1.26
C ILE A 109 1.77 -5.27 -0.24
N ALA A 110 0.94 -4.32 -0.67
CA ALA A 110 0.15 -3.47 0.20
C ALA A 110 -1.11 -2.96 -0.49
N ASP A 111 -2.08 -2.58 0.32
CA ASP A 111 -3.29 -1.85 -0.06
C ASP A 111 -2.98 -0.35 -0.22
N ALA A 112 -3.58 0.29 -1.22
CA ALA A 112 -3.47 1.73 -1.47
C ALA A 112 -4.84 2.42 -1.47
N GLU A 113 -5.80 1.92 -0.68
CA GLU A 113 -7.19 2.37 -0.61
C GLU A 113 -7.96 2.18 -1.94
N GLY A 114 -9.29 2.30 -1.93
CA GLY A 114 -10.11 2.22 -3.16
C GLY A 114 -10.13 0.88 -3.90
N GLY A 115 -9.39 -0.13 -3.43
CA GLY A 115 -9.11 -1.38 -4.17
C GLY A 115 -7.77 -1.37 -4.91
N ASP A 116 -7.07 -0.24 -4.91
CA ASP A 116 -5.76 -0.05 -5.52
C ASP A 116 -4.66 -0.75 -4.72
N GLN A 117 -3.57 -1.06 -5.40
CA GLN A 117 -2.55 -1.97 -4.87
C GLN A 117 -1.15 -1.38 -5.05
N ILE A 118 -0.32 -1.51 -4.02
CA ILE A 118 1.13 -1.36 -4.16
C ILE A 118 1.73 -2.70 -4.52
N CYS A 119 2.44 -2.72 -5.62
CA CYS A 119 2.98 -3.90 -6.26
C CYS A 119 4.51 -3.85 -6.33
N ILE A 120 5.17 -4.98 -6.08
CA ILE A 120 6.62 -5.14 -6.31
C ILE A 120 6.85 -5.96 -7.56
N ALA A 121 7.79 -5.54 -8.40
CA ALA A 121 8.26 -6.34 -9.51
C ALA A 121 9.08 -7.53 -8.99
N VAL A 122 8.72 -8.74 -9.41
CA VAL A 122 9.31 -10.00 -8.92
C VAL A 122 9.83 -10.91 -10.05
N LYS A 123 9.77 -10.44 -11.30
CA LYS A 123 10.34 -11.11 -12.47
C LYS A 123 10.96 -10.10 -13.45
N GLY A 124 12.00 -10.55 -14.15
CA GLY A 124 12.60 -9.81 -15.27
C GLY A 124 13.52 -8.65 -14.85
N GLU A 125 13.82 -7.76 -15.79
CA GLU A 125 14.81 -6.68 -15.59
C GLU A 125 14.34 -5.59 -14.61
N LYS A 126 13.05 -5.56 -14.29
CA LYS A 126 12.44 -4.59 -13.37
C LYS A 126 12.39 -5.08 -11.92
N THR A 127 12.84 -6.31 -11.63
CA THR A 127 12.74 -6.91 -10.28
C THR A 127 13.23 -5.94 -9.19
N GLY A 128 12.39 -5.73 -8.19
CA GLY A 128 12.60 -4.84 -7.06
C GLY A 128 11.97 -3.47 -7.17
N LYS A 129 11.59 -3.01 -8.36
CA LYS A 129 10.86 -1.74 -8.52
C LYS A 129 9.44 -1.84 -7.94
N ILE A 130 8.94 -0.72 -7.45
CA ILE A 130 7.62 -0.59 -6.83
C ILE A 130 6.69 0.19 -7.74
N TYR A 131 5.48 -0.34 -7.91
CA TYR A 131 4.44 0.18 -8.76
C TYR A 131 3.17 0.40 -7.95
N PHE A 132 2.45 1.47 -8.25
CA PHE A 132 1.04 1.60 -7.91
C PHE A 132 0.22 0.96 -9.05
N TRP A 133 -0.79 0.17 -8.69
CA TRP A 133 -1.75 -0.39 -9.62
C TRP A 133 -3.14 0.20 -9.35
N ASP A 134 -3.70 0.83 -10.37
CA ASP A 134 -5.05 1.38 -10.37
C ASP A 134 -6.05 0.28 -10.73
N HIS A 135 -6.96 -0.03 -9.81
CA HIS A 135 -7.97 -1.07 -9.96
C HIS A 135 -9.11 -0.68 -10.91
N GLU A 136 -9.34 0.62 -11.13
CA GLU A 136 -10.41 1.10 -12.00
C GLU A 136 -10.02 1.07 -13.48
N LEU A 137 -8.72 1.18 -13.77
CA LEU A 137 -8.21 1.00 -15.12
C LEU A 137 -8.35 -0.46 -15.56
N ARG A 138 -8.78 -0.67 -16.81
CA ARG A 138 -9.08 -1.99 -17.38
C ARG A 138 -8.13 -2.39 -18.51
N ASN A 139 -6.95 -1.78 -18.56
CA ASN A 139 -6.01 -1.94 -19.67
C ASN A 139 -4.82 -2.87 -19.33
N GLY A 140 -4.82 -3.47 -18.14
CA GLY A 140 -3.83 -4.43 -17.66
C GLY A 140 -2.48 -3.78 -17.37
N GLN A 141 -1.52 -3.89 -18.30
CA GLN A 141 -0.15 -3.39 -18.06
C GLN A 141 -0.05 -1.86 -18.02
N GLN A 142 -1.01 -1.16 -18.61
CA GLN A 142 -1.06 0.31 -18.58
C GLN A 142 -1.59 0.86 -17.25
N ASP A 143 -1.99 -0.02 -16.35
CA ASP A 143 -2.61 0.33 -15.06
C ASP A 143 -1.54 0.42 -13.95
N LEU A 144 -0.26 0.22 -14.30
CA LEU A 144 0.89 0.23 -13.38
C LEU A 144 1.73 1.50 -13.56
N PHE A 145 1.90 2.25 -12.47
CA PHE A 145 2.68 3.49 -12.42
C PHE A 145 3.88 3.30 -11.51
N LEU A 146 5.09 3.65 -11.97
CA LEU A 146 6.28 3.54 -11.13
C LEU A 146 6.22 4.55 -9.97
N ILE A 147 6.45 4.08 -8.74
CA ILE A 147 6.44 4.92 -7.54
C ILE A 147 7.74 4.84 -6.73
N ALA A 148 8.53 3.77 -6.91
CA ALA A 148 9.88 3.71 -6.34
C ALA A 148 10.81 2.75 -7.11
N ASN A 149 12.12 3.00 -7.03
CA ASN A 149 13.13 2.17 -7.68
C ASN A 149 13.53 0.92 -6.87
N SER A 150 13.19 0.87 -5.59
CA SER A 150 13.35 -0.30 -4.73
C SER A 150 12.36 -0.28 -3.57
N PHE A 151 12.14 -1.42 -2.91
CA PHE A 151 11.30 -1.48 -1.72
C PHE A 151 11.82 -0.58 -0.60
N ASN A 152 13.15 -0.56 -0.37
CA ASN A 152 13.73 0.40 0.57
C ASN A 152 13.42 1.86 0.20
N ASP A 153 13.53 2.24 -1.07
CA ASP A 153 13.26 3.62 -1.49
C ASP A 153 11.79 3.99 -1.25
N PHE A 154 10.85 3.07 -1.49
CA PHE A 154 9.44 3.24 -1.19
C PHE A 154 9.20 3.47 0.32
N ILE A 155 9.79 2.64 1.18
CA ILE A 155 9.67 2.84 2.63
C ILE A 155 10.24 4.19 3.07
N GLN A 156 11.39 4.60 2.51
CA GLN A 156 11.98 5.90 2.82
C GLN A 156 11.11 7.07 2.36
N SER A 157 10.34 6.90 1.29
CA SER A 157 9.49 7.95 0.72
C SER A 157 8.16 8.14 1.45
N LEU A 158 7.77 7.25 2.38
CA LEU A 158 6.55 7.42 3.17
C LEU A 158 6.65 8.63 4.11
N PHE A 159 5.61 9.46 4.16
CA PHE A 159 5.52 10.57 5.10
C PHE A 159 4.06 10.91 5.42
N VAL A 160 3.85 11.57 6.56
CA VAL A 160 2.53 12.10 6.95
C VAL A 160 2.37 13.46 6.30
N GLN A 161 1.31 13.64 5.51
CA GLN A 161 0.98 14.93 4.93
C GLN A 161 0.32 15.82 5.99
N GLU A 162 0.87 17.01 6.24
CA GLU A 162 0.21 17.97 7.11
C GLU A 162 -1.01 18.56 6.39
N THR A 163 -2.21 18.11 6.72
CA THR A 163 -3.43 18.79 6.30
C THR A 163 -3.58 20.07 7.14
N SER A 164 -3.58 21.25 6.52
CA SER A 164 -4.01 22.45 7.23
C SER A 164 -5.50 22.31 7.57
N GLU A 165 -5.86 22.38 8.87
CA GLU A 165 -7.25 22.36 9.38
C GLU A 165 -8.11 23.57 8.94
N ASP A 166 -7.77 24.27 7.86
CA ASP A 166 -8.53 25.41 7.35
C ASP A 166 -9.44 24.96 6.21
N GLY A 167 -10.61 24.42 6.54
CA GLY A 167 -11.59 24.06 5.51
C GLY A 167 -12.93 23.46 5.91
N LYS A 168 -13.18 23.16 7.20
CA LYS A 168 -14.55 22.85 7.65
C LYS A 168 -15.26 24.13 8.09
N ASP A 169 -15.60 24.96 7.11
CA ASP A 169 -16.84 25.74 7.18
C ASP A 169 -17.92 24.86 6.56
N ASP A 170 -18.35 23.85 7.31
CA ASP A 170 -19.62 23.20 7.11
C ASP A 170 -20.69 24.23 7.39
N GLY A 171 -20.97 25.04 6.35
CA GLY A 171 -22.10 25.96 6.25
C GLY A 171 -23.43 25.21 6.32
N ILE A 172 -23.70 24.59 7.47
CA ILE A 172 -25.02 24.21 7.91
C ILE A 172 -25.74 25.53 8.15
N VAL A 173 -26.38 26.02 7.09
CA VAL A 173 -27.46 26.98 7.24
C VAL A 173 -28.54 26.24 8.04
N SER A 174 -28.59 26.50 9.35
CA SER A 174 -29.72 26.12 10.18
C SER A 174 -30.95 26.80 9.57
N PHE A 175 -31.75 26.04 8.83
CA PHE A 175 -33.11 26.43 8.51
C PHE A 175 -33.88 26.40 9.85
N GLU A 176 -34.07 27.57 10.46
CA GLU A 176 -35.11 27.74 11.47
C GLU A 176 -36.44 27.49 10.77
N LEU A 177 -37.05 26.34 11.04
CA LEU A 177 -38.43 26.07 10.68
C LEU A 177 -39.31 26.92 11.61
N ASP A 178 -39.89 27.99 11.07
CA ASP A 178 -40.97 28.72 11.75
C ASP A 178 -42.08 27.73 12.11
N GLU A 179 -42.43 27.64 13.40
CA GLU A 179 -43.45 26.73 13.95
C GLU A 179 -44.90 27.07 13.53
N ASP A 180 -45.10 28.00 12.60
CA ASP A 180 -46.42 28.49 12.19
C ASP A 180 -47.18 27.56 11.21
N LEU A 181 -46.65 26.37 10.90
CA LEU A 181 -47.27 25.39 9.98
C LEU A 181 -47.95 24.19 10.67
N LEU A 182 -48.12 24.22 11.99
CA LEU A 182 -48.92 23.23 12.73
C LEU A 182 -50.17 23.87 13.34
N ASN A 183 -51.08 24.33 12.49
CA ASN A 183 -52.48 24.52 12.88
C ASN A 183 -53.37 24.01 11.74
N ASP A 184 -53.89 22.79 11.93
CA ASP A 184 -55.09 22.25 11.26
C ASP A 184 -56.03 21.71 12.35
#